data_AF-A0A822HAL0-F1
#
_entry.id   AF-A0A822HAL0-F1
#
_cell.length_a   1.000
_cell.length_b   1.000
_cell.length_c   1.000
_cell.angle_alpha   90.00
_cell.angle_beta   90.00
_cell.angle_gamma   90.00
#
_symmetry.space_group_name_H-M   'P 1'
#
loop_
_entity.id
_entity.type
_entity.pdbx_description
1 polymer ?
#
loop_
_entity_poly.entity_id
_entity_poly.type
_entity_poly.pdbx_seq_one_letter_code
_entity_poly.pdbx_strand_id
1 'polypeptide(L)'
;MQRRATISSENMDGVKEEISRNQHAINVKVNKNSIINWNEDNVREFLLKHNLSAMAFLCQGINGEELFNLYTMCKTNSISMYRSLKFELLHGCNKILPISTYLRFMSRMRTVCDDTLISSGYTLNKSHEYDTPDDE
;
A
#
# COMPACT_ATOMS: atom_id res chain seq x y z
N MET A 1 4.18 54.89 43.66
CA MET A 1 2.99 54.03 43.77
C MET A 1 2.82 53.26 42.46
N GLN A 2 3.31 52.02 42.39
CA GLN A 2 3.26 51.16 41.19
C GLN A 2 2.30 49.99 41.45
N ARG A 3 1.34 49.79 40.55
CA ARG A 3 0.34 48.72 40.59
C ARG A 3 1.01 47.41 40.15
N ARG A 4 1.06 46.40 41.03
CA ARG A 4 1.38 45.02 40.66
C ARG A 4 0.07 44.30 40.33
N ALA A 5 -0.06 43.86 39.08
CA ALA A 5 -1.11 42.96 38.64
C ALA A 5 -0.78 41.54 39.11
N THR A 6 -1.70 40.93 39.85
CA THR A 6 -1.76 39.49 40.12
C THR A 6 -2.31 38.78 38.89
N ILE A 7 -1.51 37.91 38.28
CA ILE A 7 -1.99 36.96 37.26
C ILE A 7 -2.45 35.71 38.01
N SER A 8 -3.76 35.42 37.88
CA SER A 8 -4.46 34.30 38.49
C SER A 8 -3.93 32.97 37.93
N SER A 9 -3.65 32.01 38.82
CA SER A 9 -3.18 30.66 38.50
C SER A 9 -4.34 29.70 38.22
N GLU A 10 -5.21 30.07 37.29
CA GLU A 10 -6.33 29.22 36.87
C GLU A 10 -6.20 29.04 35.35
N ASN A 11 -5.92 27.81 34.92
CA ASN A 11 -6.10 27.25 33.56
C ASN A 11 -5.00 26.24 33.17
N MET A 12 -4.62 25.33 34.07
CA MET A 12 -3.68 24.24 33.73
C MET A 12 -4.20 22.82 34.00
N ASP A 13 -5.49 22.65 34.29
CA ASP A 13 -6.10 21.32 34.45
C ASP A 13 -6.96 20.89 33.24
N GLY A 14 -7.48 21.81 32.43
CA GLY A 14 -8.29 21.47 31.25
C GLY A 14 -7.52 20.93 30.05
N VAL A 15 -6.22 21.25 29.92
CA VAL A 15 -5.40 20.87 28.74
C VAL A 15 -4.87 19.42 28.85
N LYS A 16 -4.74 18.90 30.08
CA LYS A 16 -4.24 17.53 30.29
C LYS A 16 -5.27 16.45 29.99
N GLU A 17 -6.56 16.77 30.13
CA GLU A 17 -7.64 15.81 29.88
C GLU A 17 -8.01 15.64 28.39
N GLU A 18 -7.68 16.64 27.56
CA GLU A 18 -7.97 16.60 26.12
C GLU A 18 -6.85 15.91 25.31
N ILE A 19 -5.62 15.94 25.82
CA ILE A 19 -4.50 15.16 25.22
C ILE A 19 -4.66 13.65 25.51
N SER A 20 -5.28 13.28 26.63
CA SER A 20 -5.48 11.88 27.02
C SER A 20 -6.58 11.16 26.23
N ARG A 21 -7.57 11.89 25.67
CA ARG A 21 -8.66 11.29 24.88
C ARG A 21 -8.27 10.94 23.44
N ASN A 22 -7.27 11.62 22.86
CA ASN A 22 -6.85 11.38 21.47
C ASN A 22 -5.80 10.27 21.29
N GLN A 23 -5.31 9.67 22.38
CA GLN A 23 -4.32 8.57 22.34
C GLN A 23 -4.94 7.16 22.32
N HIS A 24 -6.28 7.05 22.29
CA HIS A 24 -6.98 5.75 22.35
C HIS A 24 -7.58 5.26 21.01
N ALA A 25 -7.26 5.89 19.87
CA ALA A 25 -7.87 5.55 18.58
C ALA A 25 -6.89 5.22 17.44
N ILE A 26 -5.66 4.79 17.74
CA ILE A 26 -4.75 4.22 16.72
C ILE A 26 -4.15 2.92 17.25
N ASN A 27 -5.00 1.96 17.59
CA ASN A 27 -4.58 0.57 17.66
C ASN A 27 -4.64 0.00 16.23
N VAL A 28 -3.79 0.54 15.35
CA VAL A 28 -3.57 -0.05 14.03
C VAL A 28 -2.93 -1.40 14.30
N LYS A 29 -3.75 -2.47 14.22
CA LYS A 29 -3.24 -3.84 14.10
C LYS A 29 -2.29 -3.83 12.92
N VAL A 30 -1.00 -3.70 13.20
CA VAL A 30 0.06 -3.86 12.20
C VAL A 30 -0.09 -5.29 11.72
N ASN A 31 -0.66 -5.46 10.53
CA ASN A 31 -0.75 -6.75 9.90
C ASN A 31 0.69 -7.21 9.65
N LYS A 32 1.19 -8.13 10.50
CA LYS A 32 2.57 -8.64 10.41
C LYS A 32 2.86 -9.29 9.06
N ASN A 33 1.82 -9.68 8.33
CA ASN A 33 1.92 -10.25 6.98
C ASN A 33 1.77 -9.21 5.86
N SER A 34 1.74 -7.92 6.19
CA SER A 34 1.71 -6.85 5.20
C SER A 34 2.95 -6.89 4.31
N ILE A 35 2.74 -6.71 3.00
CA ILE A 35 3.81 -6.64 2.02
C ILE A 35 4.86 -5.58 2.36
N ILE A 36 4.46 -4.48 3.02
CA ILE A 36 5.38 -3.40 3.43
C ILE A 36 6.45 -3.92 4.41
N ASN A 37 6.16 -4.99 5.17
CA ASN A 37 7.09 -5.58 6.13
C ASN A 37 8.01 -6.65 5.50
N TRP A 38 7.89 -6.91 4.20
CA TRP A 38 8.72 -7.92 3.55
C TRP A 38 10.16 -7.45 3.41
N ASN A 39 11.10 -8.35 3.71
CA ASN A 39 12.50 -8.13 3.36
C ASN A 39 12.78 -8.58 1.92
N GLU A 40 14.01 -8.35 1.44
CA GLU A 40 14.43 -8.71 0.08
C GLU A 40 14.27 -10.22 -0.21
N ASP A 41 14.45 -11.08 0.80
CA ASP A 41 14.30 -12.53 0.63
C ASP A 41 12.84 -12.93 0.42
N ASN A 42 11.91 -12.33 1.16
CA ASN A 42 10.47 -12.52 0.96
C ASN A 42 10.02 -12.03 -0.43
N VAL A 43 10.52 -10.89 -0.87
CA VAL A 43 10.28 -10.37 -2.23
C VAL A 43 10.80 -11.35 -3.27
N ARG A 44 12.03 -11.85 -3.11
CA ARG A 44 12.62 -12.81 -4.04
C ARG A 44 11.83 -14.12 -4.09
N GLU A 45 11.44 -14.66 -2.94
CA GLU A 45 10.63 -15.86 -2.85
C GLU A 45 9.28 -15.68 -3.54
N PHE A 46 8.61 -14.55 -3.31
CA PHE A 46 7.35 -14.22 -3.98
C PHE A 46 7.49 -14.21 -5.51
N LEU A 47 8.52 -13.53 -6.03
CA LEU A 47 8.75 -13.45 -7.48
C LEU A 47 9.03 -14.83 -8.09
N LEU A 48 9.78 -15.68 -7.39
CA LEU A 48 10.06 -17.05 -7.83
C LEU A 48 8.80 -17.92 -7.80
N LYS A 49 8.08 -17.93 -6.67
CA LYS A 49 6.85 -18.71 -6.45
C LYS A 49 5.78 -18.44 -7.51
N HIS A 50 5.71 -17.21 -8.01
CA HIS A 50 4.71 -16.79 -8.99
C HIS A 50 5.22 -16.74 -10.45
N ASN A 51 6.38 -17.33 -10.75
CA ASN A 51 6.97 -17.34 -12.09
C ASN A 51 7.12 -15.92 -12.67
N LEU A 52 7.65 -15.00 -11.87
CA LEU A 52 7.93 -13.60 -12.20
C LEU A 52 9.44 -13.36 -12.36
N SER A 53 10.17 -14.34 -12.90
CA SER A 53 11.63 -14.31 -13.03
C SER A 53 12.17 -13.12 -13.83
N ALA A 54 11.42 -12.61 -14.81
CA ALA A 54 11.80 -11.40 -15.54
C ALA A 54 11.72 -10.14 -14.63
N MET A 55 10.76 -10.10 -13.70
CA MET A 55 10.64 -9.03 -12.71
C MET A 55 11.73 -9.14 -11.64
N ALA A 56 12.26 -10.33 -11.36
CA ALA A 56 13.33 -10.53 -10.37
C ALA A 56 14.60 -9.72 -10.70
N PHE A 57 14.89 -9.48 -11.98
CA PHE A 57 15.99 -8.60 -12.40
C PHE A 57 15.72 -7.12 -12.09
N LEU A 58 14.47 -6.68 -12.25
CA LEU A 58 14.04 -5.31 -11.95
C LEU A 58 13.87 -5.06 -10.44
N CYS A 59 13.61 -6.13 -9.70
CA CYS A 59 13.35 -6.11 -8.26
C CYS A 59 14.55 -6.62 -7.45
N GLN A 60 15.76 -6.53 -8.00
CA GLN A 60 16.96 -6.95 -7.29
C GLN A 60 17.27 -5.95 -6.18
N GLY A 61 17.38 -6.44 -4.95
CA GLY A 61 17.71 -5.61 -3.78
C GLY A 61 16.56 -4.74 -3.29
N ILE A 62 15.33 -4.95 -3.79
CA ILE A 62 14.17 -4.19 -3.30
C ILE A 62 13.48 -4.92 -2.15
N ASN A 63 13.05 -4.15 -1.16
CA ASN A 63 12.24 -4.63 -0.05
C ASN A 63 10.73 -4.52 -0.36
N GLY A 64 9.92 -4.90 0.62
CA GLY A 64 8.47 -4.90 0.51
C GLY A 64 7.82 -3.54 0.27
N GLU A 65 8.34 -2.49 0.90
CA GLU A 65 7.86 -1.11 0.72
C GLU A 65 8.12 -0.63 -0.72
N GLU A 66 9.33 -0.87 -1.22
CA GLU A 66 9.72 -0.52 -2.58
C GLU A 66 8.93 -1.32 -3.63
N LEU A 67 8.70 -2.61 -3.39
CA LEU A 67 7.86 -3.45 -4.23
C LEU A 67 6.41 -2.94 -4.27
N PHE A 68 5.87 -2.51 -3.12
CA PHE A 68 4.54 -1.92 -3.03
C PHE A 68 4.45 -0.59 -3.79
N ASN A 69 5.47 0.26 -3.66
CA ASN A 69 5.56 1.52 -4.40
C ASN A 69 5.62 1.28 -5.91
N LEU A 70 6.42 0.30 -6.37
CA LEU A 70 6.47 -0.11 -7.77
C LEU A 70 5.09 -0.56 -8.29
N TYR A 71 4.39 -1.40 -7.53
CA TYR A 71 3.03 -1.81 -7.89
C TYR A 71 2.06 -0.62 -7.96
N THR A 72 2.15 0.32 -7.02
CA THR A 72 1.31 1.52 -7.01
C THR A 72 1.56 2.38 -8.24
N MET A 73 2.82 2.60 -8.63
CA MET A 73 3.18 3.29 -9.87
C MET A 73 2.61 2.57 -11.10
N CYS A 74 2.74 1.23 -11.13
CA CYS A 74 2.21 0.42 -12.22
C CYS A 74 0.67 0.45 -12.29
N LYS A 75 -0.02 0.58 -11.15
CA LYS A 75 -1.48 0.70 -11.10
C LYS A 75 -1.94 2.05 -11.63
N THR A 76 -1.27 3.13 -11.26
CA THR A 76 -1.64 4.50 -11.66
C THR A 76 -1.34 4.79 -13.13
N ASN A 77 -0.23 4.28 -13.67
CA ASN A 77 0.18 4.56 -15.05
C ASN A 77 0.66 3.31 -15.79
N SER A 78 -0.25 2.35 -15.97
CA SER A 78 0.09 0.98 -16.37
C SER A 78 0.84 0.87 -17.70
N ILE A 79 0.39 1.56 -18.75
CA ILE A 79 1.03 1.48 -20.08
C ILE A 79 2.41 2.12 -20.07
N SER A 80 2.54 3.31 -19.47
CA SER A 80 3.83 4.01 -19.40
C SER A 80 4.83 3.23 -18.56
N MET A 81 4.42 2.75 -17.38
CA MET A 81 5.28 1.97 -16.51
C MET A 81 5.72 0.66 -17.16
N TYR A 82 4.83 -0.05 -17.85
CA TYR A 82 5.23 -1.24 -18.61
C TYR A 82 6.31 -0.92 -19.64
N ARG A 83 6.19 0.20 -20.38
CA ARG A 83 7.21 0.62 -21.35
C ARG A 83 8.54 0.93 -20.68
N SER A 84 8.52 1.66 -19.56
CA SER A 84 9.73 1.99 -18.80
C SER A 84 10.42 0.74 -18.27
N LEU A 85 9.68 -0.17 -17.62
CA LEU A 85 10.22 -1.43 -17.10
C LEU A 85 10.75 -2.34 -18.21
N LYS A 86 10.06 -2.39 -19.34
CA LYS A 86 10.51 -3.14 -20.52
C LYS A 86 11.81 -2.56 -21.07
N PHE A 87 11.91 -1.24 -21.16
CA PHE A 87 13.12 -0.55 -21.62
C PHE A 87 14.29 -0.81 -20.66
N GLU A 88 14.07 -0.65 -19.36
CA GLU A 88 15.07 -0.89 -18.34
C GLU A 88 15.58 -2.33 -18.34
N LEU A 89 14.70 -3.32 -18.43
CA LEU A 89 15.11 -4.72 -18.49
C LEU A 89 15.88 -5.04 -19.78
N LEU A 90 15.50 -4.43 -20.90
CA LEU A 90 16.17 -4.61 -22.18
C LEU A 90 17.59 -4.02 -22.15
N HIS A 91 17.76 -2.82 -21.61
CA HIS A 91 19.06 -2.15 -21.59
C HIS A 91 19.97 -2.60 -20.44
N GLY A 92 19.40 -2.92 -19.28
CA GLY A 92 20.15 -3.37 -18.10
C GLY A 92 20.52 -4.85 -18.13
N CYS A 93 19.70 -5.70 -18.75
CA CYS A 93 19.89 -7.16 -18.70
C CYS A 93 19.82 -7.86 -20.06
N ASN A 94 19.64 -7.12 -21.17
CA ASN A 94 19.38 -7.68 -22.50
C ASN A 94 18.21 -8.68 -22.51
N LYS A 95 17.17 -8.39 -21.73
CA LYS A 95 15.98 -9.25 -21.57
C LYS A 95 14.72 -8.52 -21.96
N ILE A 96 13.78 -9.25 -22.54
CA ILE A 96 12.46 -8.72 -22.88
C ILE A 96 11.54 -8.98 -21.68
N LEU A 97 10.82 -7.95 -21.24
CA LEU A 97 9.71 -8.11 -20.29
C LEU A 97 8.45 -8.50 -21.07
N PRO A 98 7.95 -9.75 -20.97
CA PRO A 98 6.71 -10.12 -21.64
C PRO A 98 5.53 -9.41 -20.99
N ILE A 99 4.58 -8.95 -21.81
CA ILE A 99 3.35 -8.32 -21.30
C ILE A 99 2.58 -9.25 -20.36
N SER A 100 2.59 -10.56 -20.63
CA SER A 100 1.95 -11.58 -19.79
C SER A 100 2.58 -11.65 -18.39
N THR A 101 3.90 -11.48 -18.28
CA THR A 101 4.60 -11.44 -16.99
C THR A 101 4.23 -10.18 -16.22
N TYR A 102 4.16 -9.03 -16.89
CA TYR A 102 3.71 -7.78 -16.26
C TYR A 102 2.26 -7.88 -15.76
N LEU A 103 1.34 -8.39 -16.57
CA LEU A 103 -0.05 -8.58 -16.15
C LEU A 103 -0.18 -9.59 -14.99
N ARG A 104 0.63 -10.65 -15.00
CA ARG A 104 0.71 -11.60 -13.89
C ARG A 104 1.21 -10.94 -12.62
N PHE A 105 2.27 -10.13 -12.70
CA PHE A 105 2.76 -9.34 -11.57
C PHE A 105 1.65 -8.47 -10.99
N MET A 106 0.94 -7.70 -11.83
CA MET A 106 -0.16 -6.85 -11.40
C MET A 106 -1.28 -7.63 -10.71
N SER A 107 -1.65 -8.80 -11.25
CA SER A 107 -2.67 -9.67 -10.67
C SER A 107 -2.24 -10.22 -9.31
N ARG A 108 -1.00 -10.68 -9.16
CA ARG A 108 -0.50 -11.26 -7.90
C ARG A 108 -0.32 -10.21 -6.82
N MET A 109 0.22 -9.04 -7.18
CA MET A 109 0.35 -7.92 -6.26
C MET A 109 -1.02 -7.44 -5.77
N ARG A 110 -2.05 -7.42 -6.64
CA ARG A 110 -3.41 -7.11 -6.21
C ARG A 110 -3.88 -8.03 -5.10
N THR A 111 -3.73 -9.36 -5.25
CA THR A 111 -4.12 -10.31 -4.20
C THR A 111 -3.38 -10.06 -2.89
N VAL A 112 -2.05 -9.91 -2.95
CA VAL A 112 -1.24 -9.71 -1.74
C VAL A 112 -1.58 -8.39 -1.04
N CYS A 113 -1.78 -7.31 -1.81
CA CYS A 113 -2.10 -5.99 -1.28
C CYS A 113 -3.54 -5.86 -0.79
N ASP A 114 -4.51 -6.50 -1.45
CA ASP A 114 -5.92 -6.46 -1.06
C ASP A 114 -6.22 -7.40 0.12
N ASP A 115 -5.51 -8.52 0.25
CA ASP A 115 -5.58 -9.40 1.44
C ASP A 115 -5.12 -8.64 2.71
N THR A 116 -4.22 -7.67 2.57
CA THR A 116 -3.87 -6.75 3.66
C THR A 116 -5.01 -5.82 4.08
N LEU A 117 -5.93 -5.49 3.16
CA LEU A 117 -7.08 -4.60 3.41
C LEU A 117 -8.30 -5.36 3.94
N ILE A 118 -8.51 -6.62 3.53
CA ILE A 118 -9.61 -7.45 4.06
C ILE A 118 -9.35 -7.80 5.54
N SER A 119 -8.09 -7.97 5.94
CA SER A 119 -7.74 -8.10 7.37
C SER A 119 -7.85 -6.78 8.17
N SER A 120 -8.08 -5.63 7.53
CA SER A 120 -8.29 -4.33 8.20
C SER A 120 -9.77 -3.94 8.38
N GLY A 121 -10.71 -4.82 8.00
CA GLY A 121 -12.12 -4.71 8.41
C GLY A 121 -13.01 -3.86 7.50
N TYR A 122 -12.65 -3.65 6.24
CA TYR A 122 -13.56 -3.04 5.26
C TYR A 122 -14.26 -4.14 4.45
N THR A 123 -15.48 -4.49 4.86
CA THR A 123 -16.43 -5.19 4.00
C THR A 123 -16.89 -4.23 2.90
N LEU A 124 -16.47 -4.50 1.65
CA LEU A 124 -17.11 -3.89 0.49
C LEU A 124 -18.57 -4.35 0.46
N ASN A 125 -19.48 -3.43 0.78
CA ASN A 125 -20.90 -3.61 0.52
C ASN A 125 -21.08 -3.82 -0.99
N LYS A 126 -21.42 -5.05 -1.34
CA LYS A 126 -21.82 -5.44 -2.69
C LYS A 126 -23.24 -4.91 -2.89
N SER A 127 -23.37 -3.67 -3.35
CA SER A 127 -24.67 -3.15 -3.79
C SER A 127 -25.06 -3.89 -5.06
N HIS A 128 -25.99 -4.82 -4.89
CA HIS A 128 -26.61 -5.61 -5.94
C HIS A 128 -28.05 -5.14 -6.03
N GLU A 129 -28.35 -4.24 -6.95
CA GLU A 129 -29.72 -4.00 -7.39
C GLU A 129 -29.71 -3.95 -8.92
N TYR A 130 -30.25 -5.03 -9.49
CA TYR A 130 -30.76 -5.05 -10.85
C TYR A 130 -32.14 -4.40 -10.79
N ASP A 131 -32.31 -3.26 -11.45
CA ASP A 131 -33.61 -2.83 -11.93
C ASP A 131 -33.63 -3.06 -13.45
N THR A 132 -34.27 -4.16 -13.84
CA THR A 132 -34.70 -4.39 -15.21
C THR A 132 -36.12 -3.82 -15.30
N PRO A 133 -36.40 -2.79 -16.12
CA PRO A 133 -37.78 -2.36 -16.33
C PRO A 133 -38.51 -3.41 -17.18
N ASP A 134 -39.64 -3.87 -16.64
CA ASP A 134 -40.61 -4.73 -17.33
C ASP A 134 -41.13 -4.05 -18.61
N ASP A 135 -41.26 -4.85 -19.66
CA ASP A 135 -41.89 -4.53 -20.93
C ASP A 135 -43.39 -4.19 -20.75
N GLU A 136 -43.86 -3.10 -21.39
CA GLU A 136 -45.19 -2.99 -22.04
C GLU A 136 -45.12 -2.07 -23.27
#